data_AF-A0A963MK05-F1
#
_entry.id   AF-A0A963MK05-F1
#
_cell.length_a   1.000
_cell.length_b   1.000
_cell.length_c   1.000
_cell.angle_alpha   90.00
_cell.angle_beta   90.00
_cell.angle_gamma   90.00
#
_symmetry.space_group_name_H-M   'P 1'
#
loop_
_entity.id
_entity.type
_entity.pdbx_description
1 polymer ?
#
loop_
_entity_poly.entity_id
_entity_poly.type
_entity_poly.pdbx_seq_one_letter_code
_entity_poly.pdbx_strand_id
1 'polypeptide(L)'
;MESSSGRKPFRILSLDGGGTFALIQAKVLDDLFPGEDGHQVLSHFDLVSACSGGSIVAAALIEGYAPREIFGLFDNIGNRHSLFGRLPWYQGLLQLLTGVISPSSPVGQRFSTAGKLAFLHRILPTMGTTSLQKLHGILNDSIASLRARRDEVHRPMSFLFVTYDFDRDRARMMRSNVASPAASFPHREQHATLAEAAHASSTAPINWFDKPAEFDGCRFWDGAMTGYNNPVLAGVVEAIAQGVPRHDIGVLSLGTSTVFLPESGTAGIPDTLCRPRARTGFLPELVKVGKTIIADPPDAHTFIAHLMLDGGLPADVSCCPYTDTAIVRMNPVIQPVIDRATGKWSVPAGWSVEDFRRIAEMDIAASRHDDVDLIKRLCDGWLRDGWHNQPVRGCGIWASPASQSPSVDTDRLCEIGHRWYSDAKSAWTALSAS
;
A
#
# COMPACT_ATOMS: atom_id res chain seq x y z
N MET A 1 -1.39 -32.46 -14.01
CA MET A 1 -0.49 -31.66 -14.85
C MET A 1 0.81 -31.59 -14.09
N GLU A 2 1.91 -32.06 -14.70
CA GLU A 2 3.23 -32.14 -14.06
C GLU A 2 3.65 -30.75 -13.60
N SER A 3 3.85 -30.59 -12.28
CA SER A 3 4.50 -29.42 -11.72
C SER A 3 5.89 -29.31 -12.34
N SER A 4 6.21 -28.18 -12.96
CA SER A 4 7.58 -27.80 -13.31
C SER A 4 8.39 -27.59 -12.03
N SER A 5 8.71 -28.69 -11.34
CA SER A 5 9.53 -28.68 -10.13
C SER A 5 10.94 -28.23 -10.49
N GLY A 6 11.27 -26.96 -10.19
CA GLY A 6 12.64 -26.46 -10.23
C GLY A 6 12.85 -25.02 -10.73
N ARG A 7 11.80 -24.26 -11.08
CA ARG A 7 11.97 -22.85 -11.49
C ARG A 7 11.28 -21.90 -10.51
N LYS A 8 12.07 -21.05 -9.86
CA LYS A 8 11.56 -19.97 -8.99
C LYS A 8 10.48 -19.15 -9.69
N PRO A 9 9.37 -18.83 -9.00
CA PRO A 9 8.30 -18.05 -9.57
C PRO A 9 8.79 -16.65 -9.96
N PHE A 10 8.09 -16.02 -10.91
CA PHE A 10 8.16 -14.61 -11.16
C PHE A 10 7.59 -13.86 -9.96
N ARG A 11 8.44 -13.16 -9.23
CA ARG A 11 8.09 -12.58 -7.92
C ARG A 11 7.74 -11.09 -8.05
N ILE A 12 6.54 -10.73 -7.61
CA ILE A 12 6.04 -9.35 -7.62
C ILE A 12 6.04 -8.81 -6.18
N LEU A 13 6.64 -7.63 -5.98
CA LEU A 13 6.46 -6.82 -4.78
C LEU A 13 5.42 -5.74 -5.06
N SER A 14 4.28 -5.79 -4.39
CA SER A 14 3.23 -4.78 -4.46
C SER A 14 3.24 -3.92 -3.19
N LEU A 15 3.42 -2.61 -3.34
CA LEU A 15 3.49 -1.64 -2.25
C LEU A 15 2.31 -0.68 -2.31
N ASP A 16 1.38 -0.85 -1.38
CA ASP A 16 0.17 -0.03 -1.28
C ASP A 16 0.45 1.44 -0.95
N GLY A 17 -0.51 2.29 -1.29
CA GLY A 17 -0.54 3.66 -0.84
C GLY A 17 -1.09 3.85 0.57
N GLY A 18 -0.52 4.78 1.33
CA GLY A 18 -0.97 5.07 2.70
C GLY A 18 -0.27 6.23 3.41
N GLY A 19 0.40 7.13 2.68
CA GLY A 19 1.13 8.26 3.28
C GLY A 19 2.12 7.82 4.36
N THR A 20 1.99 8.33 5.58
CA THR A 20 2.89 8.03 6.71
C THR A 20 2.81 6.56 7.15
N PHE A 21 1.67 5.88 6.94
CA PHE A 21 1.54 4.46 7.27
C PHE A 21 2.45 3.56 6.42
N ALA A 22 3.08 4.07 5.36
CA ALA A 22 4.12 3.35 4.60
C ALA A 22 5.32 2.92 5.47
N LEU A 23 5.48 3.49 6.67
CA LEU A 23 6.44 2.98 7.66
C LEU A 23 6.21 1.51 8.05
N ILE A 24 4.97 1.01 7.92
CA ILE A 24 4.61 -0.38 8.15
C ILE A 24 5.31 -1.28 7.13
N GLN A 25 5.29 -0.88 5.85
CA GLN A 25 5.98 -1.61 4.78
C GLN A 25 7.49 -1.67 5.04
N ALA A 26 8.10 -0.57 5.47
CA ALA A 26 9.52 -0.53 5.83
C ALA A 26 9.86 -1.49 6.98
N LYS A 27 9.04 -1.56 8.02
CA LYS A 27 9.23 -2.52 9.13
C LYS A 27 9.05 -3.97 8.71
N VAL A 28 8.08 -4.25 7.84
CA VAL A 28 7.88 -5.62 7.29
C VAL A 28 9.05 -6.03 6.42
N LEU A 29 9.55 -5.14 5.55
CA LEU A 29 10.73 -5.43 4.73
C LEU A 29 11.97 -5.68 5.58
N ASP A 30 12.16 -4.95 6.69
CA ASP A 30 13.26 -5.17 7.65
C ASP A 30 13.15 -6.54 8.34
N ASP A 31 11.93 -6.99 8.66
CA ASP A 31 11.68 -8.29 9.28
C ASP A 31 11.80 -9.47 8.29
N LEU A 32 11.48 -9.25 7.01
CA LEU A 32 11.61 -10.25 5.94
C LEU A 32 13.04 -10.37 5.42
N PHE A 33 13.79 -9.26 5.36
CA PHE A 33 15.12 -9.16 4.78
C PHE A 33 16.10 -8.47 5.73
N PRO A 34 16.34 -9.03 6.93
CA PRO A 34 17.12 -8.38 7.97
C PRO A 34 18.56 -8.14 7.52
N GLY A 35 18.99 -6.87 7.57
CA GLY A 35 20.35 -6.46 7.23
C GLY A 35 20.63 -6.36 5.72
N GLU A 36 19.64 -6.56 4.86
CA GLU A 36 19.75 -6.30 3.42
C GLU A 36 19.56 -4.81 3.10
N ASP A 37 20.38 -4.27 2.20
CA ASP A 37 20.17 -2.96 1.59
C ASP A 37 19.05 -2.98 0.53
N GLY A 38 18.71 -1.81 0.00
CA GLY A 38 17.62 -1.69 -0.97
C GLY A 38 17.81 -2.56 -2.21
N HIS A 39 19.03 -2.65 -2.76
CA HIS A 39 19.29 -3.45 -3.97
C HIS A 39 19.28 -4.95 -3.68
N GLN A 40 19.75 -5.35 -2.50
CA GLN A 40 19.65 -6.73 -2.01
C GLN A 40 18.19 -7.16 -1.87
N VAL A 41 17.35 -6.34 -1.22
CA VAL A 41 15.89 -6.59 -1.12
C VAL A 41 15.26 -6.70 -2.50
N LEU A 42 15.54 -5.72 -3.38
CA LEU A 42 15.02 -5.67 -4.74
C LEU A 42 15.44 -6.87 -5.59
N SER A 43 16.61 -7.47 -5.32
CA SER A 43 17.09 -8.63 -6.08
C SER A 43 16.21 -9.88 -5.91
N HIS A 44 15.37 -9.94 -4.86
CA HIS A 44 14.39 -11.02 -4.65
C HIS A 44 13.14 -10.91 -5.52
N PHE A 45 12.94 -9.82 -6.27
CA PHE A 45 11.72 -9.56 -7.03
C PHE A 45 12.01 -9.30 -8.50
N ASP A 46 11.13 -9.73 -9.39
CA ASP A 46 11.18 -9.47 -10.84
C ASP A 46 10.37 -8.23 -11.24
N LEU A 47 9.40 -7.85 -10.41
CA LEU A 47 8.60 -6.64 -10.62
C LEU A 47 8.27 -5.98 -9.28
N VAL A 48 8.41 -4.66 -9.22
CA VAL A 48 7.87 -3.84 -8.13
C VAL A 48 6.77 -2.95 -8.67
N SER A 49 5.57 -3.05 -8.09
CA SER A 49 4.43 -2.18 -8.39
C SER A 49 4.10 -1.35 -7.15
N ALA A 50 4.04 -0.02 -7.28
CA ALA A 50 3.92 0.87 -6.13
C ALA A 50 2.94 2.03 -6.37
N CYS A 51 2.24 2.42 -5.31
CA CYS A 51 1.30 3.54 -5.29
C CYS A 51 1.53 4.44 -4.06
N SER A 52 1.35 5.76 -4.19
CA SER A 52 1.38 6.73 -3.10
C SER A 52 2.57 6.56 -2.11
N GLY A 53 2.34 6.44 -0.81
CA GLY A 53 3.39 6.19 0.18
C GLY A 53 4.32 5.02 -0.18
N GLY A 54 3.78 3.94 -0.76
CA GLY A 54 4.56 2.81 -1.28
C GLY A 54 5.48 3.17 -2.43
N SER A 55 5.17 4.20 -3.23
CA SER A 55 6.09 4.72 -4.25
C SER A 55 7.34 5.37 -3.66
N ILE A 56 7.23 5.99 -2.48
CA ILE A 56 8.37 6.55 -1.77
C ILE A 56 9.24 5.43 -1.20
N VAL A 57 8.62 4.36 -0.67
CA VAL A 57 9.33 3.14 -0.24
C VAL A 57 10.08 2.51 -1.42
N ALA A 58 9.41 2.32 -2.56
CA ALA A 58 10.03 1.78 -3.77
C ALA A 58 11.22 2.64 -4.25
N ALA A 59 11.05 3.97 -4.27
CA ALA A 59 12.11 4.88 -4.67
C ALA A 59 13.31 4.84 -3.72
N ALA A 60 13.09 4.73 -2.41
CA ALA A 60 14.17 4.60 -1.44
C ALA A 60 14.91 3.26 -1.58
N LEU A 61 14.21 2.15 -1.84
CA LEU A 61 14.85 0.86 -2.16
C LEU A 61 15.71 0.97 -3.42
N ILE A 62 15.23 1.66 -4.46
CA ILE A 62 15.97 1.89 -5.72
C ILE A 62 17.23 2.73 -5.48
N GLU A 63 17.15 3.72 -4.61
CA GLU A 63 18.30 4.54 -4.20
C GLU A 63 19.33 3.73 -3.38
N GLY A 64 18.91 2.60 -2.79
CA GLY A 64 19.76 1.67 -2.05
C GLY A 64 19.56 1.68 -0.53
N TYR A 65 18.56 2.42 -0.03
CA TYR A 65 18.27 2.48 1.41
C TYR A 65 17.90 1.09 1.95
N ALA A 66 18.51 0.70 3.06
CA ALA A 66 18.06 -0.46 3.82
C ALA A 66 16.65 -0.21 4.40
N PRO A 67 15.79 -1.22 4.57
CA PRO A 67 14.45 -1.07 5.11
C PRO A 67 14.39 -0.26 6.42
N ARG A 68 15.37 -0.45 7.32
CA ARG A 68 15.51 0.33 8.56
C ARG A 68 15.75 1.83 8.33
N GLU A 69 16.47 2.20 7.28
CA GLU A 69 16.69 3.61 6.91
C GLU A 69 15.43 4.21 6.29
N ILE A 70 14.70 3.43 5.49
CA ILE A 70 13.39 3.81 4.94
C ILE A 70 12.41 4.12 6.07
N PHE A 71 12.37 3.30 7.12
CA PHE A 71 11.58 3.59 8.32
C PHE A 71 11.92 4.98 8.89
N GLY A 72 13.20 5.34 8.96
CA GLY A 72 13.67 6.65 9.42
C GLY A 72 13.17 7.83 8.57
N LEU A 73 12.85 7.63 7.29
CA LEU A 73 12.25 8.66 6.43
C LEU A 73 10.86 9.08 6.94
N PHE A 74 10.08 8.13 7.46
CA PHE A 74 8.73 8.36 7.96
C PHE A 74 8.67 8.64 9.46
N ASP A 75 9.58 8.07 10.27
CA ASP A 75 9.65 8.26 11.72
C ASP A 75 10.30 9.61 12.13
N ASN A 76 11.13 10.20 11.27
CA ASN A 76 11.71 11.51 11.53
C ASN A 76 10.69 12.65 11.33
N ILE A 77 10.52 13.48 12.38
CA ILE A 77 9.57 14.60 12.37
C ILE A 77 9.92 15.68 11.32
N GLY A 78 11.22 15.98 11.12
CA GLY A 78 11.68 16.95 10.13
C GLY A 78 11.43 16.48 8.69
N ASN A 79 11.60 15.19 8.43
CA ASN A 79 11.25 14.59 7.14
C ASN A 79 9.74 14.62 6.90
N ARG A 80 8.91 14.26 7.89
CA ARG A 80 7.45 14.41 7.77
C ARG A 80 7.02 15.85 7.52
N HIS A 81 7.63 16.82 8.20
CA HIS A 81 7.38 18.24 7.93
C HIS A 81 7.89 18.70 6.57
N SER A 82 8.89 18.05 5.99
CA SER A 82 9.34 18.37 4.63
C SER A 82 8.42 17.74 3.57
N LEU A 83 8.02 16.48 3.78
CA LEU A 83 7.14 15.70 2.91
C LEU A 83 5.70 16.24 2.91
N PHE A 84 5.22 16.65 4.09
CA PHE A 84 3.92 17.26 4.35
C PHE A 84 4.11 18.73 4.80
N GLY A 85 5.01 19.46 4.14
CA GLY A 85 5.32 20.85 4.48
C GLY A 85 4.19 21.80 4.13
N ARG A 86 3.72 22.56 5.13
CA ARG A 86 2.62 23.50 4.95
C ARG A 86 2.99 24.66 4.03
N LEU A 87 2.02 25.14 3.24
CA LEU A 87 2.19 26.37 2.48
C LEU A 87 2.51 27.55 3.41
N PRO A 88 3.42 28.46 3.02
CA PRO A 88 3.65 29.71 3.74
C PRO A 88 2.34 30.51 3.88
N TRP A 89 2.13 31.11 5.06
CA TRP A 89 0.88 31.79 5.41
C TRP A 89 0.47 32.90 4.41
N TYR A 90 1.44 33.57 3.78
CA TYR A 90 1.17 34.63 2.79
C TYR A 90 0.65 34.08 1.46
N GLN A 91 1.03 32.86 1.06
CA GLN A 91 0.47 32.21 -0.13
C GLN A 91 -0.97 31.75 0.10
N GLY A 92 -1.29 31.30 1.33
CA GLY A 92 -2.66 31.03 1.74
C GLY A 92 -3.54 32.30 1.75
N LEU A 93 -2.97 33.45 2.12
CA LEU A 93 -3.66 34.74 2.12
C LEU A 93 -3.90 35.28 0.70
N LEU A 94 -2.93 35.13 -0.20
CA LEU A 94 -3.04 35.52 -1.62
C LEU A 94 -4.13 34.71 -2.36
N GLN A 95 -4.28 33.43 -2.06
CA GLN A 95 -5.34 32.58 -2.64
C GLN A 95 -6.76 32.97 -2.18
N LEU A 96 -6.88 33.55 -0.98
CA LEU A 96 -8.12 34.10 -0.44
C LEU A 96 -8.53 35.39 -1.17
N LEU A 97 -7.55 36.16 -1.64
CA LEU A 97 -7.76 37.40 -2.40
C LEU A 97 -8.04 37.15 -3.90
N THR A 98 -7.60 36.03 -4.48
CA THR A 98 -7.82 35.69 -5.89
C THR A 98 -9.17 35.01 -6.17
N GLY A 99 -10.03 34.83 -5.15
CA GLY A 99 -11.42 34.37 -5.33
C GLY A 99 -11.58 32.88 -5.70
N VAL A 100 -10.53 32.07 -5.56
CA VAL A 100 -10.56 30.63 -5.93
C VAL A 100 -11.26 29.77 -4.85
N ILE A 101 -11.56 30.32 -3.66
CA ILE A 101 -12.30 29.62 -2.59
C ILE A 101 -13.20 30.62 -1.83
N SER A 102 -14.47 30.25 -1.61
CA SER A 102 -15.43 31.01 -0.78
C SER A 102 -15.08 30.89 0.73
N PRO A 103 -15.25 31.95 1.55
CA PRO A 103 -14.84 31.96 2.97
C PRO A 103 -15.48 30.90 3.89
N SER A 104 -16.47 30.15 3.38
CA SER A 104 -17.26 29.17 4.11
C SER A 104 -16.91 27.70 3.81
N SER A 105 -15.89 27.42 2.99
CA SER A 105 -15.43 26.04 2.71
C SER A 105 -14.18 25.66 3.52
N PRO A 106 -14.24 24.67 4.45
CA PRO A 106 -13.08 24.20 5.21
C PRO A 106 -12.15 23.27 4.40
N VAL A 107 -12.30 23.23 3.07
CA VAL A 107 -11.51 22.40 2.14
C VAL A 107 -10.28 23.22 1.72
N GLY A 108 -9.36 23.41 2.67
CA GLY A 108 -8.14 24.21 2.50
C GLY A 108 -6.93 23.33 2.21
N GLN A 109 -6.20 23.65 1.15
CA GLN A 109 -4.92 23.04 0.74
C GLN A 109 -3.91 23.07 1.89
N ARG A 110 -3.19 21.96 2.15
CA ARG A 110 -2.29 21.88 3.30
C ARG A 110 -0.82 21.76 2.95
N PHE A 111 -0.39 21.14 1.85
CA PHE A 111 1.01 20.78 1.61
C PHE A 111 1.54 21.26 0.26
N SER A 112 2.80 21.68 0.22
CA SER A 112 3.46 22.14 -1.01
C SER A 112 3.92 20.98 -1.88
N THR A 113 3.39 20.90 -3.10
CA THR A 113 3.83 19.95 -4.15
C THR A 113 5.29 20.18 -4.51
N ALA A 114 5.70 21.45 -4.70
CA ALA A 114 7.11 21.78 -4.97
C ALA A 114 8.03 21.40 -3.80
N GLY A 115 7.60 21.65 -2.55
CA GLY A 115 8.34 21.26 -1.35
C GLY A 115 8.54 19.75 -1.26
N LYS A 116 7.54 18.94 -1.63
CA LYS A 116 7.67 17.49 -1.71
C LYS A 116 8.67 17.04 -2.77
N LEU A 117 8.64 17.61 -3.97
CA LEU A 117 9.61 17.25 -5.01
C LEU A 117 11.04 17.57 -4.57
N ALA A 118 11.25 18.74 -3.94
CA ALA A 118 12.54 19.11 -3.36
C ALA A 118 12.97 18.13 -2.24
N PHE A 119 12.03 17.69 -1.40
CA PHE A 119 12.29 16.64 -0.41
C PHE A 119 12.72 15.33 -1.07
N LEU A 120 12.02 14.88 -2.11
CA LEU A 120 12.35 13.65 -2.84
C LEU A 120 13.74 13.72 -3.47
N HIS A 121 14.12 14.84 -4.08
CA HIS A 121 15.49 15.01 -4.58
C HIS A 121 16.55 14.98 -3.47
N ARG A 122 16.22 15.48 -2.27
CA ARG A 122 17.14 15.45 -1.12
C ARG A 122 17.38 14.03 -0.61
N ILE A 123 16.33 13.19 -0.60
CA ILE A 123 16.43 11.80 -0.11
C ILE A 123 16.81 10.81 -1.22
N LEU A 124 16.83 11.23 -2.49
CA LEU A 124 17.25 10.43 -3.64
C LEU A 124 18.42 11.10 -4.40
N PRO A 125 19.57 11.35 -3.74
CA PRO A 125 20.65 12.16 -4.31
C PRO A 125 21.33 11.50 -5.54
N THR A 126 21.31 10.18 -5.64
CA THR A 126 22.04 9.43 -6.67
C THR A 126 21.15 9.08 -7.86
N MET A 127 19.97 8.52 -7.59
CA MET A 127 19.07 7.97 -8.60
C MET A 127 17.88 8.89 -8.89
N GLY A 128 17.58 9.85 -8.01
CA GLY A 128 16.36 10.66 -8.06
C GLY A 128 16.16 11.43 -9.37
N THR A 129 17.22 11.96 -9.97
CA THR A 129 17.18 12.71 -11.25
C THR A 129 17.37 11.84 -12.49
N THR A 130 17.54 10.53 -12.32
CA THR A 130 17.73 9.60 -13.43
C THR A 130 16.38 9.14 -13.97
N SER A 131 16.22 9.10 -15.29
CA SER A 131 15.00 8.59 -15.93
C SER A 131 14.76 7.12 -15.58
N LEU A 132 13.49 6.72 -15.44
CA LEU A 132 13.14 5.33 -15.13
C LEU A 132 13.68 4.32 -16.16
N GLN A 133 13.73 4.71 -17.44
CA GLN A 133 14.32 3.87 -18.50
C GLN A 133 15.82 3.65 -18.30
N LYS A 134 16.57 4.70 -17.94
CA LYS A 134 18.01 4.57 -17.69
C LYS A 134 18.29 3.79 -16.41
N LEU A 135 17.46 4.00 -15.37
CA LEU A 135 17.53 3.23 -14.13
C LEU A 135 17.28 1.74 -14.36
N HIS A 136 16.40 1.39 -15.30
CA HIS A 136 16.17 -0.01 -15.66
C HIS A 136 17.47 -0.71 -16.08
N GLY A 137 18.35 -0.05 -16.84
CA GLY A 137 19.66 -0.60 -17.18
C GLY A 137 20.59 -0.68 -15.96
N ILE A 138 20.79 0.45 -15.28
CA ILE A 138 21.73 0.57 -14.14
C ILE A 138 21.44 -0.46 -13.04
N LEU A 139 20.18 -0.59 -12.65
CA LEU A 139 19.78 -1.47 -11.56
C LEU A 139 19.86 -2.95 -11.95
N ASN A 140 19.58 -3.27 -13.21
CA ASN A 140 19.66 -4.66 -13.68
C ASN A 140 21.09 -5.20 -13.68
N ASP A 141 22.10 -4.37 -13.90
CA ASP A 141 23.50 -4.80 -13.77
C ASP A 141 23.86 -5.15 -12.31
N SER A 142 23.42 -4.32 -11.35
CA SER A 142 23.59 -4.56 -9.91
C SER A 142 22.84 -5.82 -9.45
N ILE A 143 21.56 -5.92 -9.82
CA ILE A 143 20.69 -7.05 -9.47
C ILE A 143 21.17 -8.35 -10.11
N ALA A 144 21.65 -8.33 -11.35
CA ALA A 144 22.23 -9.51 -12.01
C ALA A 144 23.41 -10.07 -11.20
N SER A 145 24.28 -9.17 -10.71
CA SER A 145 25.44 -9.55 -9.90
C SER A 145 25.04 -10.13 -8.53
N LEU A 146 23.93 -9.65 -7.94
CA LEU A 146 23.35 -10.21 -6.72
C LEU A 146 22.73 -11.59 -6.95
N ARG A 147 21.95 -11.74 -8.03
CA ARG A 147 21.27 -13.00 -8.41
C ARG A 147 22.25 -14.10 -8.81
N ALA A 148 23.33 -13.75 -9.51
CA ALA A 148 24.40 -14.69 -9.87
C ALA A 148 25.06 -15.33 -8.63
N ARG A 149 25.18 -14.58 -7.53
CA ARG A 149 25.68 -15.12 -6.24
C ARG A 149 24.73 -16.11 -5.58
N ARG A 150 23.46 -16.15 -5.98
CA ARG A 150 22.41 -17.03 -5.48
C ARG A 150 22.02 -18.15 -6.47
N ASP A 151 22.77 -18.29 -7.57
CA ASP A 151 22.49 -19.22 -8.67
C ASP A 151 21.05 -19.08 -9.23
N GLU A 152 20.55 -17.84 -9.27
CA GLU A 152 19.20 -17.55 -9.77
C GLU A 152 19.21 -17.24 -11.27
N VAL A 153 18.15 -17.67 -11.96
CA VAL A 153 17.94 -17.35 -13.38
C VAL A 153 17.94 -15.84 -13.56
N HIS A 154 18.75 -15.36 -14.49
CA HIS A 154 18.75 -13.94 -14.85
C HIS A 154 17.41 -13.57 -15.50
N ARG A 155 16.65 -12.75 -14.80
CA ARG A 155 15.49 -12.01 -15.31
C ARG A 155 15.71 -10.52 -15.05
N PRO A 156 15.42 -9.63 -16.00
CA PRO A 156 15.47 -8.20 -15.73
C PRO A 156 14.34 -7.82 -14.77
N MET A 157 14.67 -7.10 -13.72
CA MET A 157 13.72 -6.56 -12.79
C MET A 157 13.16 -5.22 -13.31
N SER A 158 11.84 -5.05 -13.16
CA SER A 158 11.10 -3.87 -13.60
C SER A 158 10.39 -3.15 -12.45
N PHE A 159 10.11 -1.86 -12.64
CA PHE A 159 9.36 -1.03 -11.70
C PHE A 159 8.17 -0.39 -12.39
N LEU A 160 7.07 -0.26 -11.64
CA LEU A 160 5.80 0.28 -12.07
C LEU A 160 5.24 1.22 -11.01
N PHE A 161 5.22 2.53 -11.30
CA PHE A 161 4.60 3.52 -10.43
C PHE A 161 3.23 3.90 -10.98
N VAL A 162 2.19 3.77 -10.16
CA VAL A 162 0.82 4.07 -10.57
C VAL A 162 0.52 5.55 -10.35
N THR A 163 0.00 6.23 -11.37
CA THR A 163 -0.39 7.64 -11.28
C THR A 163 -1.72 7.91 -11.99
N TYR A 164 -2.35 9.04 -11.68
CA TYR A 164 -3.49 9.57 -12.41
C TYR A 164 -3.02 10.69 -13.35
N ASP A 165 -3.17 10.52 -14.67
CA ASP A 165 -2.93 11.58 -15.66
C ASP A 165 -4.12 12.54 -15.63
N PHE A 166 -3.90 13.71 -15.01
CA PHE A 166 -4.93 14.71 -14.78
C PHE A 166 -5.44 15.32 -16.08
N ASP A 167 -4.59 15.41 -17.10
CA ASP A 167 -4.96 16.04 -18.37
C ASP A 167 -5.75 15.10 -19.29
N ARG A 168 -5.70 13.78 -19.02
CA ARG A 168 -6.32 12.74 -19.85
C ARG A 168 -7.37 11.89 -19.13
N ASP A 169 -7.65 12.20 -17.87
CA ASP A 169 -8.62 11.50 -17.01
C ASP A 169 -8.48 9.97 -17.03
N ARG A 170 -7.25 9.49 -16.85
CA ARG A 170 -6.95 8.05 -16.85
C ARG A 170 -5.77 7.68 -15.98
N ALA A 171 -5.70 6.41 -15.60
CA ALA A 171 -4.47 5.84 -15.04
C ALA A 171 -3.33 5.93 -16.04
N ARG A 172 -2.14 6.32 -15.55
CA ARG A 172 -0.87 6.24 -16.27
C ARG A 172 0.11 5.47 -15.41
N MET A 173 0.57 4.34 -15.96
CA MET A 173 1.59 3.54 -15.29
C MET A 173 2.96 3.99 -15.79
N MET A 174 3.79 4.50 -14.88
CA MET A 174 5.17 4.89 -15.18
C MET A 174 6.07 3.67 -15.03
N ARG A 175 6.51 3.14 -16.17
CA ARG A 175 7.32 1.92 -16.27
C ARG A 175 8.80 2.23 -16.36
N SER A 176 9.62 1.38 -15.77
CA SER A 176 11.06 1.35 -16.10
C SER A 176 11.30 0.61 -17.42
N ASN A 177 10.57 -0.50 -17.66
CA ASN A 177 10.58 -1.21 -18.93
C ASN A 177 9.57 -0.57 -19.91
N VAL A 178 10.05 0.38 -20.70
CA VAL A 178 9.24 1.09 -21.70
C VAL A 178 8.77 0.19 -22.86
N ALA A 179 9.41 -0.96 -23.06
CA ALA A 179 9.07 -1.94 -24.08
C ALA A 179 8.06 -2.99 -23.58
N SER A 180 7.51 -2.81 -22.37
CA SER A 180 6.50 -3.71 -21.85
C SER A 180 5.31 -3.85 -22.80
N PRO A 181 4.84 -5.09 -23.08
CA PRO A 181 3.64 -5.31 -23.87
C PRO A 181 2.37 -4.68 -23.28
N ALA A 182 2.35 -4.39 -21.97
CA ALA A 182 1.24 -3.71 -21.29
C ALA A 182 1.24 -2.18 -21.50
N ALA A 183 2.26 -1.62 -22.16
CA ALA A 183 2.34 -0.18 -22.43
C ALA A 183 1.35 0.24 -23.52
N SER A 184 0.72 1.41 -23.37
CA SER A 184 -0.17 1.97 -24.39
C SER A 184 0.61 2.48 -25.61
N PHE A 185 0.04 2.31 -26.80
CA PHE A 185 0.55 2.87 -28.06
C PHE A 185 -0.03 4.27 -28.35
N PRO A 186 0.69 5.14 -29.08
CA PRO A 186 2.12 5.00 -29.39
C PRO A 186 2.95 5.11 -28.11
N HIS A 187 4.09 4.40 -28.05
CA HIS A 187 4.99 4.52 -26.91
C HIS A 187 5.50 5.97 -26.85
N ARG A 188 4.92 6.78 -25.96
CA ARG A 188 5.48 8.09 -25.66
C ARG A 188 6.78 7.87 -24.89
N GLU A 189 7.86 8.52 -25.29
CA GLU A 189 9.10 8.48 -24.53
C GLU A 189 8.80 8.88 -23.08
N GLN A 190 9.12 7.98 -22.16
CA GLN A 190 8.81 8.17 -20.75
C GLN A 190 10.02 8.82 -20.08
N HIS A 191 10.01 10.16 -20.03
CA HIS A 191 11.13 10.94 -19.48
C HIS A 191 11.11 11.07 -17.96
N ALA A 192 10.06 10.59 -17.29
CA ALA A 192 9.93 10.68 -15.84
C ALA A 192 11.17 10.13 -15.14
N THR A 193 11.76 10.98 -14.30
CA THR A 193 12.79 10.59 -13.35
C THR A 193 12.20 9.81 -12.18
N LEU A 194 13.05 9.13 -11.40
CA LEU A 194 12.59 8.41 -10.21
C LEU A 194 11.87 9.32 -9.22
N ALA A 195 12.44 10.51 -8.96
CA ALA A 195 11.84 11.48 -8.06
C ALA A 195 10.50 11.97 -8.62
N GLU A 196 10.40 12.26 -9.92
CA GLU A 196 9.14 12.67 -10.55
C GLU A 196 8.07 11.57 -10.52
N ALA A 197 8.46 10.31 -10.72
CA ALA A 197 7.53 9.18 -10.68
C ALA A 197 6.95 8.96 -9.26
N ALA A 198 7.81 8.96 -8.24
CA ALA A 198 7.38 8.91 -6.84
C ALA A 198 6.57 10.16 -6.46
N HIS A 199 6.97 11.33 -6.97
CA HIS A 199 6.26 12.59 -6.76
C HIS A 199 4.84 12.53 -7.31
N ALA A 200 4.68 12.14 -8.57
CA ALA A 200 3.38 11.98 -9.22
C ALA A 200 2.50 10.97 -8.51
N SER A 201 3.05 9.79 -8.22
CA SER A 201 2.33 8.69 -7.57
C SER A 201 1.86 9.02 -6.16
N SER A 202 2.51 9.96 -5.46
CA SER A 202 2.20 10.34 -4.07
C SER A 202 1.61 11.75 -3.92
N THR A 203 1.13 12.38 -5.00
CA THR A 203 0.47 13.69 -4.93
C THR A 203 -1.04 13.54 -4.84
N ALA A 204 -1.55 13.30 -3.63
CA ALA A 204 -2.99 13.15 -3.41
C ALA A 204 -3.75 14.48 -3.64
N PRO A 205 -4.85 14.48 -4.41
CA PRO A 205 -5.70 15.65 -4.59
C PRO A 205 -6.52 15.91 -3.33
N ILE A 206 -7.33 16.97 -3.29
CA ILE A 206 -8.36 17.22 -2.27
C ILE A 206 -7.78 17.26 -0.84
N ASN A 207 -7.56 18.45 -0.30
CA ASN A 207 -7.07 18.72 1.08
C ASN A 207 -5.61 18.38 1.41
N TRP A 208 -4.89 17.61 0.59
CA TRP A 208 -3.46 17.34 0.84
C TRP A 208 -2.53 18.30 0.11
N PHE A 209 -2.40 18.23 -1.22
CA PHE A 209 -1.43 19.02 -1.98
C PHE A 209 -2.04 20.24 -2.71
N ASP A 210 -1.23 21.27 -2.95
CA ASP A 210 -1.66 22.56 -3.51
C ASP A 210 -1.93 22.53 -5.03
N LYS A 211 -1.20 21.70 -5.77
CA LYS A 211 -1.38 21.51 -7.21
C LYS A 211 -0.91 20.14 -7.70
N PRO A 212 -1.29 19.68 -8.91
CA PRO A 212 -0.77 18.44 -9.48
C PRO A 212 0.75 18.44 -9.54
N ALA A 213 1.36 17.26 -9.53
CA ALA A 213 2.74 17.09 -9.91
C ALA A 213 2.90 17.44 -11.41
N GLU A 214 3.87 18.27 -11.76
CA GLU A 214 4.05 18.77 -13.13
C GLU A 214 5.45 18.47 -13.63
N PHE A 215 5.55 17.76 -14.74
CA PHE A 215 6.78 17.53 -15.49
C PHE A 215 6.42 17.05 -16.90
N ASP A 216 7.36 17.19 -17.85
CA ASP A 216 7.16 16.80 -19.26
C ASP A 216 5.84 17.35 -19.88
N GLY A 217 5.46 18.57 -19.46
CA GLY A 217 4.23 19.25 -19.89
C GLY A 217 2.93 18.52 -19.52
N CYS A 218 2.97 17.57 -18.59
CA CYS A 218 1.81 16.81 -18.12
C CYS A 218 1.59 17.05 -16.62
N ARG A 219 0.34 16.90 -16.17
CA ARG A 219 -0.06 17.04 -14.77
C ARG A 219 -0.54 15.70 -14.21
N PHE A 220 -0.12 15.40 -12.98
CA PHE A 220 -0.42 14.12 -12.33
C PHE A 220 -0.93 14.28 -10.90
N TRP A 221 -1.84 13.39 -10.56
CA TRP A 221 -2.23 13.12 -9.17
C TRP A 221 -1.88 11.68 -8.78
N ASP A 222 -2.06 11.41 -7.49
CA ASP A 222 -1.81 10.13 -6.85
C ASP A 222 -2.50 8.98 -7.57
N GLY A 223 -1.79 7.87 -7.71
CA GLY A 223 -2.29 6.65 -8.35
C GLY A 223 -3.52 6.08 -7.65
N ALA A 224 -3.70 6.34 -6.35
CA ALA A 224 -4.84 5.88 -5.59
C ALA A 224 -6.18 6.37 -6.18
N MET A 225 -6.18 7.49 -6.91
CA MET A 225 -7.38 7.99 -7.61
C MET A 225 -7.91 7.04 -8.70
N THR A 226 -7.08 6.09 -9.14
CA THR A 226 -7.41 5.17 -10.23
C THR A 226 -7.95 3.83 -9.74
N GLY A 227 -8.17 3.69 -8.42
CA GLY A 227 -8.49 2.42 -7.76
C GLY A 227 -7.26 1.58 -7.43
N TYR A 228 -6.09 1.90 -7.98
CA TYR A 228 -4.84 1.14 -7.75
C TYR A 228 -4.08 1.54 -6.48
N ASN A 229 -4.79 1.91 -5.40
CA ASN A 229 -4.12 2.16 -4.12
C ASN A 229 -3.41 0.91 -3.62
N ASN A 230 -4.01 -0.27 -3.84
CA ASN A 230 -3.31 -1.54 -3.86
C ASN A 230 -2.93 -1.87 -5.31
N PRO A 231 -1.64 -1.79 -5.68
CA PRO A 231 -1.20 -1.96 -7.07
C PRO A 231 -1.00 -3.43 -7.46
N VAL A 232 -1.47 -4.41 -6.66
CA VAL A 232 -1.31 -5.85 -6.92
C VAL A 232 -1.84 -6.24 -8.31
N LEU A 233 -3.01 -5.70 -8.69
CA LEU A 233 -3.62 -5.96 -9.98
C LEU A 233 -2.77 -5.39 -11.13
N ALA A 234 -2.18 -4.20 -10.95
CA ALA A 234 -1.29 -3.61 -11.95
C ALA A 234 -0.05 -4.47 -12.16
N GLY A 235 0.54 -4.98 -11.08
CA GLY A 235 1.68 -5.91 -11.15
C GLY A 235 1.33 -7.22 -11.86
N VAL A 236 0.21 -7.85 -11.50
CA VAL A 236 -0.23 -9.11 -12.12
C VAL A 236 -0.54 -8.95 -13.61
N VAL A 237 -1.22 -7.86 -13.99
CA VAL A 237 -1.47 -7.55 -15.41
C VAL A 237 -0.17 -7.38 -16.18
N GLU A 238 0.82 -6.71 -15.60
CA GLU A 238 2.13 -6.51 -16.20
C GLU A 238 2.86 -7.84 -16.43
N ALA A 239 2.86 -8.75 -15.44
CA ALA A 239 3.48 -10.06 -15.55
C ALA A 239 2.78 -10.97 -16.60
N ILE A 240 1.45 -10.99 -16.62
CA ILE A 240 0.68 -11.74 -17.61
C ILE A 240 0.94 -11.19 -19.03
N ALA A 241 0.99 -9.87 -19.20
CA ALA A 241 1.29 -9.24 -20.49
C ALA A 241 2.71 -9.57 -20.98
N GLN A 242 3.66 -9.79 -20.07
CA GLN A 242 5.01 -10.27 -20.40
C GLN A 242 5.05 -11.77 -20.77
N GLY A 243 3.91 -12.47 -20.73
CA GLY A 243 3.81 -13.88 -21.09
C GLY A 243 4.25 -14.83 -19.98
N VAL A 244 4.34 -14.36 -18.73
CA VAL A 244 4.64 -15.24 -17.59
C VAL A 244 3.46 -16.18 -17.35
N PRO A 245 3.67 -17.51 -17.26
CA PRO A 245 2.61 -18.45 -16.91
C PRO A 245 1.98 -18.09 -15.56
N ARG A 246 0.66 -18.13 -15.45
CA ARG A 246 -0.09 -17.72 -14.24
C ARG A 246 0.35 -18.46 -12.99
N HIS A 247 0.56 -19.77 -13.10
CA HIS A 247 1.04 -20.64 -12.00
C HIS A 247 2.50 -20.38 -11.60
N ASP A 248 3.26 -19.67 -12.43
CA ASP A 248 4.63 -19.26 -12.15
C ASP A 248 4.69 -17.84 -11.54
N ILE A 249 3.57 -17.16 -11.28
CA ILE A 249 3.56 -15.82 -10.67
C ILE A 249 3.31 -15.94 -9.17
N GLY A 250 4.15 -15.31 -8.36
CA GLY A 250 3.95 -15.16 -6.92
C GLY A 250 4.02 -13.70 -6.50
N VAL A 251 3.18 -13.28 -5.55
CA VAL A 251 3.05 -11.87 -5.16
C VAL A 251 3.15 -11.69 -3.66
N LEU A 252 4.05 -10.80 -3.24
CA LEU A 252 4.07 -10.21 -1.91
C LEU A 252 3.38 -8.84 -1.96
N SER A 253 2.20 -8.71 -1.36
CA SER A 253 1.45 -7.45 -1.28
C SER A 253 1.53 -6.86 0.13
N LEU A 254 2.24 -5.74 0.27
CA LEU A 254 2.46 -5.05 1.55
C LEU A 254 1.56 -3.82 1.69
N GLY A 255 0.72 -3.84 2.72
CA GLY A 255 -0.24 -2.77 2.99
C GLY A 255 0.23 -1.74 3.99
N THR A 256 -0.61 -0.73 4.19
CA THR A 256 -0.39 0.41 5.08
C THR A 256 -1.49 0.55 6.12
N SER A 257 -1.97 -0.58 6.64
CA SER A 257 -3.18 -0.74 7.45
C SER A 257 -4.50 -0.59 6.69
N THR A 258 -5.53 -1.30 7.16
CA THR A 258 -6.93 -1.07 6.78
C THR A 258 -7.83 -1.02 8.02
N VAL A 259 -9.03 -0.47 7.88
CA VAL A 259 -10.01 -0.30 8.97
C VAL A 259 -11.28 -1.09 8.64
N PHE A 260 -11.50 -2.17 9.38
CA PHE A 260 -12.67 -3.02 9.25
C PHE A 260 -13.46 -2.98 10.57
N LEU A 261 -14.41 -2.04 10.65
CA LEU A 261 -15.24 -1.85 11.84
C LEU A 261 -16.68 -2.28 11.58
N PRO A 262 -17.36 -2.86 12.59
CA PRO A 262 -18.79 -3.14 12.54
C PRO A 262 -19.62 -1.86 12.40
N GLU A 263 -20.84 -2.00 11.88
CA GLU A 263 -21.77 -0.87 11.79
C GLU A 263 -22.31 -0.50 13.19
N SER A 264 -22.52 0.79 13.45
CA SER A 264 -23.15 1.21 14.70
C SER A 264 -24.55 0.62 14.82
N GLY A 265 -24.86 0.04 15.98
CA GLY A 265 -26.04 -0.77 16.22
C GLY A 265 -25.89 -2.27 15.92
N THR A 266 -24.70 -2.77 15.55
CA THR A 266 -24.45 -4.21 15.42
C THR A 266 -24.69 -4.93 16.75
N ALA A 267 -25.54 -5.96 16.76
CA ALA A 267 -25.99 -6.62 17.98
C ALA A 267 -24.83 -7.25 18.79
N GLY A 268 -24.72 -6.86 20.07
CA GLY A 268 -23.72 -7.39 21.00
C GLY A 268 -22.34 -6.73 20.90
N ILE A 269 -22.16 -5.76 20.00
CA ILE A 269 -20.92 -4.98 19.87
C ILE A 269 -21.16 -3.57 20.44
N PRO A 270 -20.35 -3.11 21.41
CA PRO A 270 -20.44 -1.73 21.89
C PRO A 270 -20.25 -0.74 20.74
N ASP A 271 -21.10 0.30 20.66
CA ASP A 271 -20.97 1.37 19.65
C ASP A 271 -19.61 2.07 19.69
N THR A 272 -18.88 1.94 20.79
CA THR A 272 -17.52 2.47 20.89
C THR A 272 -16.50 1.78 20.01
N LEU A 273 -16.79 0.56 19.59
CA LEU A 273 -15.95 -0.25 18.70
C LEU A 273 -16.48 -0.27 17.26
N CYS A 274 -17.63 0.36 17.02
CA CYS A 274 -18.29 0.41 15.72
C CYS A 274 -17.86 1.65 14.92
N ARG A 275 -18.03 1.58 13.61
CA ARG A 275 -17.88 2.71 12.70
C ARG A 275 -18.90 3.79 13.09
N PRO A 276 -18.48 5.05 13.30
CA PRO A 276 -19.40 6.15 13.52
C PRO A 276 -20.35 6.29 12.32
N ARG A 277 -21.63 6.58 12.57
CA ARG A 277 -22.56 6.92 11.49
C ARG A 277 -22.06 8.16 10.76
N ALA A 278 -21.77 8.01 9.47
CA ALA A 278 -21.33 9.13 8.64
C ALA A 278 -22.42 10.21 8.60
N ARG A 279 -22.02 11.48 8.73
CA ARG A 279 -22.94 12.61 8.51
C ARG A 279 -23.34 12.64 7.03
N THR A 280 -24.63 12.80 6.76
CA THR A 280 -25.19 12.93 5.40
C THR A 280 -25.23 14.40 4.98
N GLY A 281 -25.01 14.67 3.69
CA GLY A 281 -24.93 16.03 3.14
C GLY A 281 -23.80 16.17 2.10
N PHE A 282 -23.90 17.19 1.24
CA PHE A 282 -23.05 17.34 0.04
C PHE A 282 -21.53 17.30 0.32
N LEU A 283 -21.04 18.08 1.29
CA LEU A 283 -19.60 18.15 1.61
C LEU A 283 -19.06 16.87 2.28
N PRO A 284 -19.69 16.32 3.34
CA PRO A 284 -19.29 15.03 3.90
C PRO A 284 -19.32 13.88 2.89
N GLU A 285 -20.29 13.87 1.97
CA GLU A 285 -20.41 12.86 0.91
C GLU A 285 -19.31 12.98 -0.13
N LEU A 286 -18.96 14.19 -0.58
CA LEU A 286 -17.81 14.40 -1.47
C LEU A 286 -16.49 13.92 -0.85
N VAL A 287 -16.26 14.24 0.44
CA VAL A 287 -15.08 13.75 1.16
C VAL A 287 -15.10 12.22 1.27
N LYS A 288 -16.27 11.63 1.55
CA LYS A 288 -16.43 10.17 1.62
C LYS A 288 -16.15 9.51 0.27
N VAL A 289 -16.67 10.05 -0.83
CA VAL A 289 -16.43 9.54 -2.20
C VAL A 289 -14.95 9.65 -2.55
N GLY A 290 -14.32 10.81 -2.30
CA GLY A 290 -12.88 10.98 -2.53
C GLY A 290 -12.03 9.98 -1.74
N LYS A 291 -12.34 9.77 -0.46
CA LYS A 291 -11.70 8.74 0.37
C LYS A 291 -11.97 7.32 -0.14
N THR A 292 -13.16 7.03 -0.67
CA THR A 292 -13.52 5.70 -1.21
C THR A 292 -12.78 5.40 -2.50
N ILE A 293 -12.58 6.40 -3.37
CA ILE A 293 -11.77 6.28 -4.58
C ILE A 293 -10.31 5.97 -4.20
N ILE A 294 -9.77 6.68 -3.21
CA ILE A 294 -8.39 6.49 -2.73
C ILE A 294 -8.22 5.17 -1.97
N ALA A 295 -9.20 4.72 -1.19
CA ALA A 295 -9.05 3.56 -0.32
C ALA A 295 -9.03 2.20 -1.07
N ASP A 296 -9.19 2.20 -2.39
CA ASP A 296 -9.61 1.05 -3.20
C ASP A 296 -10.98 0.50 -2.67
N PRO A 297 -12.09 0.62 -3.43
CA PRO A 297 -13.35 0.03 -2.99
C PRO A 297 -13.16 -1.46 -2.67
N PRO A 298 -13.81 -1.94 -1.61
CA PRO A 298 -13.24 -2.85 -0.60
C PRO A 298 -12.14 -3.81 -1.12
N ASP A 299 -10.90 -3.32 -1.22
CA ASP A 299 -9.66 -4.03 -1.63
C ASP A 299 -9.88 -5.18 -2.63
N ALA A 300 -10.66 -4.90 -3.68
CA ALA A 300 -11.08 -5.91 -4.64
C ALA A 300 -9.92 -6.46 -5.48
N HIS A 301 -8.84 -5.67 -5.61
CA HIS A 301 -7.69 -6.02 -6.42
C HIS A 301 -6.98 -7.29 -5.97
N THR A 302 -6.86 -7.55 -4.66
CA THR A 302 -6.25 -8.79 -4.16
C THR A 302 -7.05 -10.02 -4.59
N PHE A 303 -8.37 -9.97 -4.43
CA PHE A 303 -9.26 -11.08 -4.81
C PHE A 303 -9.32 -11.28 -6.34
N ILE A 304 -9.42 -10.21 -7.12
CA ILE A 304 -9.40 -10.28 -8.59
C ILE A 304 -8.08 -10.88 -9.07
N ALA A 305 -6.95 -10.38 -8.55
CA ALA A 305 -5.63 -10.89 -8.89
C ALA A 305 -5.48 -12.37 -8.52
N HIS A 306 -6.02 -12.80 -7.37
CA HIS A 306 -6.01 -14.21 -6.96
C HIS A 306 -6.71 -15.10 -7.99
N LEU A 307 -7.90 -14.70 -8.46
CA LEU A 307 -8.61 -15.44 -9.51
C LEU A 307 -7.89 -15.38 -10.87
N MET A 308 -7.24 -14.26 -11.21
CA MET A 308 -6.45 -14.13 -12.44
C MET A 308 -5.21 -15.04 -12.46
N LEU A 309 -4.71 -15.40 -11.29
CA LEU A 309 -3.60 -16.35 -11.10
C LEU A 309 -4.08 -17.78 -10.89
N ASP A 310 -5.30 -18.10 -11.35
CA ASP A 310 -5.94 -19.41 -11.27
C ASP A 310 -6.14 -19.93 -9.82
N GLY A 311 -6.23 -19.01 -8.85
CA GLY A 311 -6.51 -19.31 -7.46
C GLY A 311 -7.92 -19.89 -7.24
N GLY A 312 -8.02 -20.86 -6.33
CA GLY A 312 -9.27 -21.56 -6.02
C GLY A 312 -10.18 -20.81 -5.03
N LEU A 313 -11.40 -21.32 -4.85
CA LEU A 313 -12.36 -20.79 -3.90
C LEU A 313 -12.72 -21.84 -2.84
N PRO A 314 -12.88 -21.46 -1.56
CA PRO A 314 -13.44 -22.36 -0.56
C PRO A 314 -14.88 -22.72 -0.96
N ALA A 315 -15.24 -24.00 -0.86
CA ALA A 315 -16.59 -24.47 -1.18
C ALA A 315 -17.64 -23.97 -0.18
N ASP A 316 -17.27 -23.90 1.10
CA ASP A 316 -18.06 -23.33 2.18
C ASP A 316 -17.15 -22.89 3.35
N VAL A 317 -17.74 -22.32 4.40
CA VAL A 317 -17.04 -21.76 5.57
C VAL A 317 -16.16 -22.78 6.30
N SER A 318 -16.46 -24.10 6.22
CA SER A 318 -15.63 -25.15 6.85
C SER A 318 -14.28 -25.34 6.16
N CYS A 319 -14.15 -24.87 4.92
CA CYS A 319 -12.90 -24.91 4.13
C CYS A 319 -12.06 -23.64 4.32
N CYS A 320 -12.48 -22.70 5.17
CA CYS A 320 -11.77 -21.44 5.41
C CYS A 320 -10.77 -21.57 6.59
N PRO A 321 -9.58 -20.94 6.51
CA PRO A 321 -9.10 -20.14 5.39
C PRO A 321 -8.55 -21.00 4.24
N TYR A 322 -8.89 -20.62 3.00
CA TYR A 322 -8.28 -21.18 1.80
C TYR A 322 -6.91 -20.52 1.58
N THR A 323 -5.83 -21.26 1.79
CA THR A 323 -4.45 -20.74 1.81
C THR A 323 -3.65 -21.06 0.54
N ASP A 324 -4.19 -21.86 -0.38
CA ASP A 324 -3.56 -22.14 -1.67
C ASP A 324 -3.72 -20.94 -2.62
N THR A 325 -2.85 -19.94 -2.44
CA THR A 325 -2.90 -18.68 -3.17
C THR A 325 -1.50 -18.23 -3.56
N ALA A 326 -1.36 -17.76 -4.80
CA ALA A 326 -0.15 -17.09 -5.28
C ALA A 326 0.10 -15.71 -4.63
N ILE A 327 -0.89 -15.17 -3.91
CA ILE A 327 -0.83 -13.84 -3.29
C ILE A 327 -0.68 -13.98 -1.78
N VAL A 328 0.45 -13.51 -1.28
CA VAL A 328 0.71 -13.31 0.15
C VAL A 328 0.44 -11.85 0.49
N ARG A 329 -0.73 -11.60 1.08
CA ARG A 329 -1.14 -10.29 1.59
C ARG A 329 -0.63 -10.09 3.01
N MET A 330 0.11 -9.01 3.26
CA MET A 330 0.58 -8.59 4.58
C MET A 330 0.13 -7.16 4.87
N ASN A 331 -0.91 -7.01 5.68
CA ASN A 331 -1.46 -5.71 6.04
C ASN A 331 -2.20 -5.80 7.39
N PRO A 332 -1.86 -4.98 8.41
CA PRO A 332 -2.60 -4.99 9.66
C PRO A 332 -4.05 -4.50 9.47
N VAL A 333 -4.99 -5.14 10.16
CA VAL A 333 -6.41 -4.76 10.16
C VAL A 333 -6.76 -4.15 11.50
N ILE A 334 -7.21 -2.89 11.49
CA ILE A 334 -7.78 -2.24 12.65
C ILE A 334 -9.24 -2.68 12.78
N GLN A 335 -9.49 -3.59 13.72
CA GLN A 335 -10.81 -4.14 14.01
C GLN A 335 -10.95 -4.54 15.48
N PRO A 336 -12.16 -4.58 16.05
CA PRO A 336 -12.37 -5.17 17.35
C PRO A 336 -12.11 -6.68 17.32
N VAL A 337 -11.78 -7.23 18.48
CA VAL A 337 -11.51 -8.67 18.67
C VAL A 337 -12.45 -9.23 19.73
N ILE A 338 -12.62 -10.55 19.75
CA ILE A 338 -13.34 -11.22 20.83
C ILE A 338 -12.33 -11.62 21.90
N ASP A 339 -12.52 -11.11 23.11
CA ASP A 339 -11.73 -11.50 24.27
C ASP A 339 -12.05 -12.96 24.62
N ARG A 340 -11.02 -13.83 24.55
CA ARG A 340 -11.20 -15.27 24.75
C ARG A 340 -11.63 -15.66 26.17
N ALA A 341 -11.33 -14.84 27.18
CA ALA A 341 -11.68 -15.13 28.56
C ALA A 341 -13.15 -14.77 28.86
N THR A 342 -13.65 -13.71 28.25
CA THR A 342 -14.98 -13.16 28.52
C THR A 342 -16.00 -13.44 27.42
N GLY A 343 -15.55 -13.81 26.22
CA GLY A 343 -16.39 -13.98 25.03
C GLY A 343 -17.00 -12.67 24.52
N LYS A 344 -16.51 -11.51 24.99
CA LYS A 344 -17.04 -10.19 24.64
C LYS A 344 -16.16 -9.49 23.63
N TRP A 345 -16.77 -8.65 22.80
CA TRP A 345 -16.05 -7.74 21.92
C TRP A 345 -15.25 -6.71 22.73
N SER A 346 -13.97 -6.59 22.40
CA SER A 346 -13.04 -5.66 23.01
C SER A 346 -12.10 -5.07 21.96
N VAL A 347 -11.31 -4.08 22.37
CA VAL A 347 -10.11 -3.69 21.61
C VAL A 347 -9.01 -4.74 21.80
N PRO A 348 -8.02 -4.80 20.89
CA PRO A 348 -6.87 -5.69 21.05
C PRO A 348 -6.13 -5.50 22.37
N ALA A 349 -5.54 -6.58 22.88
CA ALA A 349 -4.90 -6.61 24.18
C ALA A 349 -3.86 -5.47 24.32
N GLY A 350 -3.91 -4.78 25.46
CA GLY A 350 -3.03 -3.67 25.76
C GLY A 350 -3.50 -2.32 25.20
N TRP A 351 -4.50 -2.25 24.32
CA TRP A 351 -5.01 -0.97 23.79
C TRP A 351 -6.14 -0.38 24.64
N SER A 352 -6.22 0.95 24.68
CA SER A 352 -7.39 1.65 25.20
C SER A 352 -8.42 1.85 24.07
N VAL A 353 -9.70 2.04 24.44
CA VAL A 353 -10.75 2.39 23.46
C VAL A 353 -10.46 3.73 22.77
N GLU A 354 -9.80 4.65 23.47
CA GLU A 354 -9.39 5.95 22.92
C GLU A 354 -8.30 5.79 21.85
N ASP A 355 -7.22 5.06 22.15
CA ASP A 355 -6.14 4.80 21.20
C ASP A 355 -6.65 4.03 19.98
N PHE A 356 -7.53 3.04 20.19
CA PHE A 356 -8.15 2.26 19.12
C PHE A 356 -8.96 3.13 18.16
N ARG A 357 -9.78 4.05 18.69
CA ARG A 357 -10.53 5.00 17.85
C ARG A 357 -9.60 5.97 17.14
N ARG A 358 -8.60 6.48 17.85
CA ARG A 358 -7.63 7.42 17.29
C ARG A 358 -6.88 6.82 16.10
N ILE A 359 -6.45 5.55 16.18
CA ILE A 359 -5.80 4.88 15.04
C ILE A 359 -6.81 4.55 13.92
N ALA A 360 -8.05 4.17 14.24
CA ALA A 360 -9.08 3.85 13.24
C ALA A 360 -9.58 5.08 12.44
N GLU A 361 -9.54 6.26 13.05
CA GLU A 361 -9.98 7.53 12.43
C GLU A 361 -8.80 8.35 11.86
N MET A 362 -7.57 7.84 11.98
CA MET A 362 -6.35 8.54 11.62
C MET A 362 -6.29 8.86 10.13
N ASP A 363 -5.84 10.06 9.79
CA ASP A 363 -5.58 10.45 8.41
C ASP A 363 -4.26 9.84 7.91
N ILE A 364 -4.22 9.45 6.63
CA ILE A 364 -3.02 8.89 5.99
C ILE A 364 -1.81 9.84 6.01
N ALA A 365 -2.05 11.16 6.14
CA ALA A 365 -1.00 12.18 6.30
C ALA A 365 -0.73 12.54 7.76
N ALA A 366 -0.89 11.58 8.68
CA ALA A 366 -0.53 11.75 10.09
C ALA A 366 0.92 12.24 10.23
N SER A 367 1.08 13.42 10.83
CA SER A 367 2.39 14.09 10.99
C SER A 367 2.80 14.29 12.45
N ARG A 368 1.83 14.24 13.38
CA ARG A 368 2.08 14.36 14.82
C ARG A 368 2.87 13.15 15.31
N HIS A 369 3.81 13.37 16.22
CA HIS A 369 4.67 12.29 16.69
C HIS A 369 3.87 11.19 17.41
N ASP A 370 2.96 11.56 18.31
CA ASP A 370 2.11 10.61 19.03
C ASP A 370 1.25 9.74 18.08
N ASP A 371 0.84 10.29 16.92
CA ASP A 371 0.08 9.53 15.92
C ASP A 371 0.99 8.47 15.28
N VAL A 372 2.23 8.85 14.93
CA VAL A 372 3.23 7.92 14.39
C VAL A 372 3.60 6.84 15.40
N ASP A 373 3.66 7.16 16.70
CA ASP A 373 3.89 6.17 17.74
C ASP A 373 2.74 5.16 17.87
N LEU A 374 1.49 5.58 17.64
CA LEU A 374 0.37 4.64 17.54
C LEU A 374 0.48 3.73 16.30
N ILE A 375 0.90 4.25 15.14
CA ILE A 375 1.14 3.44 13.93
C ILE A 375 2.25 2.40 14.21
N LYS A 376 3.34 2.82 14.86
CA LYS A 376 4.44 1.92 15.27
C LYS A 376 3.94 0.83 16.21
N ARG A 377 3.17 1.21 17.23
CA ARG A 377 2.58 0.27 18.19
C ARG A 377 1.63 -0.71 17.54
N LEU A 378 0.82 -0.27 16.56
CA LEU A 378 -0.04 -1.15 15.76
C LEU A 378 0.81 -2.16 14.99
N CYS A 379 1.83 -1.68 14.28
CA CYS A 379 2.73 -2.54 13.51
C CYS A 379 3.46 -3.55 14.40
N ASP A 380 4.06 -3.12 15.51
CA ASP A 380 4.76 -4.00 16.45
C ASP A 380 3.83 -5.02 17.13
N GLY A 381 2.56 -4.64 17.35
CA GLY A 381 1.54 -5.56 17.83
C GLY A 381 1.19 -6.61 16.77
N TRP A 382 0.99 -6.18 15.53
CA TRP A 382 0.64 -7.04 14.39
C TRP A 382 1.75 -8.01 14.00
N LEU A 383 3.02 -7.56 13.98
CA LEU A 383 4.18 -8.44 13.74
C LEU A 383 4.31 -9.58 14.78
N ARG A 384 3.66 -9.44 15.94
CA ARG A 384 3.57 -10.44 17.01
C ARG A 384 2.21 -11.14 17.07
N ASP A 385 1.42 -11.06 15.99
CA ASP A 385 0.07 -11.61 15.87
C ASP A 385 -0.92 -11.10 16.94
N GLY A 386 -0.66 -9.93 17.52
CA GLY A 386 -1.60 -9.24 18.41
C GLY A 386 -2.74 -8.55 17.67
N TRP A 387 -2.66 -8.46 16.34
CA TRP A 387 -3.66 -7.90 15.44
C TRP A 387 -3.84 -8.82 14.24
N HIS A 388 -5.02 -8.77 13.62
CA HIS A 388 -5.30 -9.56 12.44
C HIS A 388 -4.55 -9.02 11.22
N ASN A 389 -4.13 -9.93 10.36
CA ASN A 389 -3.69 -9.65 9.00
C ASN A 389 -4.88 -9.59 8.04
N GLN A 390 -4.80 -8.72 7.05
CA GLN A 390 -5.82 -8.60 6.03
C GLN A 390 -5.75 -9.81 5.10
N PRO A 391 -6.84 -10.57 4.94
CA PRO A 391 -6.88 -11.68 4.00
C PRO A 391 -6.97 -11.16 2.55
N VAL A 392 -6.70 -12.05 1.58
CA VAL A 392 -7.00 -11.80 0.16
C VAL A 392 -8.50 -11.61 -0.05
N ARG A 393 -9.32 -12.36 0.71
CA ARG A 393 -10.76 -12.12 0.82
C ARG A 393 -11.22 -12.42 2.23
N GLY A 394 -12.00 -11.50 2.80
CA GLY A 394 -12.57 -11.68 4.13
C GLY A 394 -14.10 -11.73 4.14
N CYS A 395 -14.68 -12.33 5.17
CA CYS A 395 -16.13 -12.37 5.35
C CYS A 395 -16.66 -10.98 5.73
N GLY A 396 -17.66 -10.47 5.01
CA GLY A 396 -18.25 -9.15 5.27
C GLY A 396 -19.28 -9.08 6.42
N ILE A 397 -19.49 -10.17 7.17
CA ILE A 397 -20.60 -10.26 8.14
C ILE A 397 -20.08 -10.22 9.57
N TRP A 398 -20.45 -9.16 10.28
CA TRP A 398 -20.36 -9.08 11.73
C TRP A 398 -21.57 -9.76 12.37
N ALA A 399 -21.41 -11.02 12.80
CA ALA A 399 -22.45 -11.74 13.51
C ALA A 399 -22.18 -11.72 15.02
N SER A 400 -23.25 -11.56 15.82
CA SER A 400 -23.17 -11.81 17.25
C SER A 400 -22.94 -13.31 17.51
N PRO A 401 -22.13 -13.71 18.50
CA PRO A 401 -22.07 -15.10 18.93
C PRO A 401 -23.47 -15.63 19.25
N ALA A 402 -23.96 -16.61 18.49
CA ALA A 402 -25.21 -17.26 18.82
C ALA A 402 -25.04 -17.99 20.16
N SER A 403 -26.02 -17.86 21.07
CA SER A 403 -26.01 -18.52 22.39
C SER A 403 -25.90 -20.05 22.35
N GLN A 404 -26.04 -20.66 21.17
CA GLN A 404 -25.94 -22.11 20.94
C GLN A 404 -24.68 -22.55 20.17
N SER A 405 -23.81 -21.61 19.77
CA SER A 405 -22.51 -21.91 19.14
C SER A 405 -21.43 -20.99 19.74
N PRO A 406 -20.68 -21.45 20.75
CA PRO A 406 -19.68 -20.64 21.45
C PRO A 406 -18.45 -20.27 20.61
N SER A 407 -18.44 -20.55 19.30
CA SER A 407 -17.31 -20.37 18.39
C SER A 407 -17.60 -19.39 17.24
N VAL A 408 -18.38 -18.32 17.47
CA VAL A 408 -18.29 -17.16 16.58
C VAL A 408 -17.00 -16.45 16.96
N ASP A 409 -15.90 -16.97 16.45
CA ASP A 409 -14.59 -16.38 16.56
C ASP A 409 -14.42 -15.44 15.34
N THR A 410 -13.83 -14.26 15.57
CA THR A 410 -13.33 -13.36 14.51
C THR A 410 -12.47 -14.10 13.49
N ASP A 411 -11.98 -15.27 13.85
CA ASP A 411 -11.38 -16.27 12.98
C ASP A 411 -12.11 -16.49 11.64
N ARG A 412 -13.44 -16.44 11.59
CA ARG A 412 -14.20 -16.63 10.34
C ARG A 412 -14.04 -15.49 9.33
N LEU A 413 -13.39 -14.39 9.68
CA LEU A 413 -13.20 -13.22 8.80
C LEU A 413 -12.15 -13.44 7.70
N CYS A 414 -11.41 -14.55 7.70
CA CYS A 414 -10.43 -14.89 6.66
C CYS A 414 -10.98 -16.03 5.78
N GLU A 415 -11.43 -15.71 4.56
CA GLU A 415 -11.89 -16.72 3.60
C GLU A 415 -10.73 -17.23 2.73
N ILE A 416 -9.90 -16.32 2.23
CA ILE A 416 -8.77 -16.62 1.34
C ILE A 416 -7.52 -15.90 1.86
N GLY A 417 -6.40 -16.60 1.96
CA GLY A 417 -5.12 -16.07 2.43
C GLY A 417 -4.84 -16.37 3.90
N HIS A 418 -4.21 -15.44 4.59
CA HIS A 418 -3.59 -15.68 5.89
C HIS A 418 -4.12 -14.73 6.96
N ARG A 419 -4.49 -15.28 8.12
CA ARG A 419 -5.07 -14.52 9.23
C ARG A 419 -4.04 -13.78 10.06
N TRP A 420 -2.86 -14.36 10.24
CA TRP A 420 -1.80 -13.83 11.10
C TRP A 420 -0.60 -13.39 10.27
N TYR A 421 0.20 -12.49 10.83
CA TYR A 421 1.42 -12.04 10.17
C TYR A 421 2.41 -13.20 10.03
N SER A 422 2.56 -14.01 11.08
CA SER A 422 3.45 -15.18 11.07
C SER A 422 3.08 -16.21 10.00
N ASP A 423 1.78 -16.48 9.80
CA ASP A 423 1.28 -17.35 8.74
C ASP A 423 1.63 -16.80 7.36
N ALA A 424 1.37 -15.51 7.12
CA ALA A 424 1.71 -14.85 5.87
C ALA A 424 3.23 -14.87 5.62
N LYS A 425 4.04 -14.61 6.65
CA LYS A 425 5.51 -14.64 6.56
C LYS A 425 6.02 -16.03 6.19
N SER A 426 5.44 -17.06 6.80
CA SER A 426 5.77 -18.45 6.50
C SER A 426 5.41 -18.82 5.06
N ALA A 427 4.23 -18.40 4.59
CA ALA A 427 3.79 -18.62 3.21
C ALA A 427 4.67 -17.91 2.18
N TRP A 428 5.08 -16.65 2.43
CA TRP A 428 6.02 -15.95 1.56
C TRP A 428 7.38 -16.64 1.51
N THR A 429 7.88 -17.10 2.65
CA THR A 429 9.15 -17.83 2.74
C THR A 429 9.10 -19.11 1.91
N ALA A 430 8.00 -19.87 2.00
CA ALA A 430 7.78 -21.07 1.21
C ALA A 430 7.72 -20.76 -0.30
N LEU A 431 6.94 -19.75 -0.70
CA LEU A 431 6.80 -19.33 -2.10
C LEU A 431 8.12 -18.80 -2.69
N SER A 432 8.97 -18.21 -1.86
CA SER A 432 10.29 -17.68 -2.29
C SER A 432 11.37 -18.75 -2.39
N ALA A 433 11.18 -19.87 -1.70
CA ALA A 433 12.12 -20.99 -1.66
C ALA A 433 11.88 -22.03 -2.76
N SER A 434 10.63 -22.19 -3.21
CA SER A 434 10.24 -22.94 -4.42
C SER A 434 10.74 -22.28 -5.69
#